data_AF-A0AAP3B9G0-F1
#
_entry.id   AF-A0AAP3B9G0-F1
#
_cell.length_a   1.000
_cell.length_b   1.000
_cell.length_c   1.000
_cell.angle_alpha   90.00
_cell.angle_beta   90.00
_cell.angle_gamma   90.00
#
_symmetry.space_group_name_H-M   'P 1'
#
loop_
_entity.id
_entity.type
_entity.pdbx_description
1 polymer ?
#
loop_
_entity_poly.entity_id
_entity_poly.type
_entity_poly.pdbx_seq_one_letter_code
_entity_poly.pdbx_strand_id
1 'polypeptide(L)'
;MTSLTIPSGVTSIGDGAFKDCSGLTSLTIPSGVTSIGKETFAECSGLTSLTIPSGVTSIRSQTFSGCKGLTSLTIPFGVTSIGKEAFQDCSGLTSIYVYPEKIPILGGRIFNGCDAKNCTVYVPKGTYDDYKSSEFGYFENIVEFDATGIDKVTTSIDAKEVSRYFVNGQRLTAPAKGLNIVKYSDGTVKKVVVQ
;
A
#
# COMPACT_ATOMS: atom_id res chain seq x y z
N MET A 1 -9.22 21.73 -0.87
CA MET A 1 -7.84 21.35 -1.23
C MET A 1 -7.91 20.08 -2.05
N THR A 2 -7.31 20.02 -3.25
CA THR A 2 -7.41 18.85 -4.16
C THR A 2 -6.14 18.01 -4.23
N SER A 3 -4.97 18.60 -4.05
CA SER A 3 -3.70 17.90 -3.98
C SER A 3 -2.86 18.38 -2.81
N LEU A 4 -2.06 17.48 -2.25
CA LEU A 4 -1.13 17.74 -1.17
C LEU A 4 0.21 17.06 -1.44
N THR A 5 1.27 17.85 -1.48
CA THR A 5 2.65 17.36 -1.53
C THR A 5 3.35 17.78 -0.24
N ILE A 6 3.76 16.79 0.55
CA ILE A 6 4.52 17.04 1.77
C ILE A 6 5.99 17.33 1.38
N PRO A 7 6.59 18.45 1.84
CA PRO A 7 7.97 18.81 1.50
C PRO A 7 9.00 17.77 1.97
N SER A 8 10.09 17.61 1.21
CA SER A 8 11.15 16.58 1.44
C SER A 8 11.95 16.72 2.75
N GLY A 9 11.76 17.79 3.52
CA GLY A 9 12.35 17.97 4.85
C GLY A 9 11.43 17.58 6.02
N VAL A 10 10.18 17.22 5.77
CA VAL A 10 9.23 16.84 6.83
C VAL A 10 9.53 15.42 7.29
N THR A 11 9.77 15.26 8.60
CA THR A 11 10.01 13.97 9.24
C THR A 11 8.77 13.43 9.97
N SER A 12 7.86 14.31 10.36
CA SER A 12 6.64 13.95 11.10
C SER A 12 5.43 14.78 10.68
N ILE A 13 4.27 14.13 10.58
CA ILE A 13 2.97 14.79 10.37
C ILE A 13 2.13 14.59 11.64
N GLY A 14 1.57 15.67 12.17
CA GLY A 14 0.82 15.68 13.42
C GLY A 14 -0.53 14.96 13.36
N ASP A 15 -1.09 14.70 14.54
CA ASP A 15 -2.42 14.12 14.70
C ASP A 15 -3.47 15.05 14.05
N GLY A 16 -4.39 14.48 13.26
CA GLY A 16 -5.49 15.19 12.60
C GLY A 16 -5.10 16.25 11.55
N ALA A 17 -3.83 16.37 11.15
CA ALA A 17 -3.33 17.50 10.36
C ALA A 17 -4.07 17.74 9.03
N PHE A 18 -4.61 16.69 8.41
CA PHE A 18 -5.38 16.73 7.16
C PHE A 18 -6.72 16.02 7.30
N LYS A 19 -7.26 15.92 8.52
CA LYS A 19 -8.58 15.36 8.78
C LYS A 19 -9.65 16.16 8.02
N ASP A 20 -10.71 15.47 7.57
CA ASP A 20 -11.87 16.02 6.87
C ASP A 20 -11.54 16.73 5.54
N CYS A 21 -10.35 16.49 4.98
CA CYS A 21 -9.97 17.01 3.66
C CYS A 21 -10.64 16.22 2.52
N SER A 22 -11.98 16.20 2.49
CA SER A 22 -12.81 15.45 1.54
C SER A 22 -12.53 15.76 0.07
N GLY A 23 -12.04 16.96 -0.24
CA GLY A 23 -11.64 17.34 -1.60
C GLY A 23 -10.27 16.80 -2.03
N LEU A 24 -9.45 16.27 -1.11
CA LEU A 24 -8.09 15.81 -1.39
C LEU A 24 -8.12 14.53 -2.21
N THR A 25 -7.72 14.59 -3.47
CA THR A 25 -7.70 13.44 -4.39
C THR A 25 -6.31 12.87 -4.61
N SER A 26 -5.26 13.65 -4.35
CA SER A 26 -3.86 13.24 -4.55
C SER A 26 -2.98 13.64 -3.36
N LEU A 27 -2.25 12.66 -2.83
CA LEU A 27 -1.35 12.81 -1.69
C LEU A 27 0.03 12.24 -2.03
N THR A 28 1.07 13.06 -1.90
CA THR A 28 2.47 12.63 -1.98
C THR A 28 3.13 12.82 -0.62
N ILE A 29 3.52 11.70 0.01
CA ILE A 29 4.31 11.69 1.24
C ILE A 29 5.75 11.27 0.88
N PRO A 30 6.77 12.09 1.18
CA PRO A 30 8.15 11.76 0.86
C PRO A 30 8.69 10.65 1.79
N SER A 31 9.70 9.93 1.32
CA SER A 31 10.35 8.84 2.07
C SER A 31 10.98 9.27 3.40
N GLY A 32 11.24 10.56 3.59
CA GLY A 32 11.77 11.13 4.84
C GLY A 32 10.76 11.20 5.98
N VAL A 33 9.45 11.04 5.71
CA VAL A 33 8.43 10.99 6.75
C VAL A 33 8.49 9.64 7.45
N THR A 34 8.84 9.65 8.73
CA THR A 34 8.96 8.44 9.57
C THR A 34 7.80 8.29 10.55
N SER A 35 7.03 9.36 10.79
CA SER A 35 5.89 9.36 11.69
C SER A 35 4.67 10.07 11.09
N ILE A 36 3.54 9.38 11.07
CA ILE A 36 2.22 9.94 10.72
C ILE A 36 1.33 9.79 11.96
N GLY A 37 0.72 10.91 12.38
CA GLY A 37 -0.15 11.00 13.54
C GLY A 37 -1.44 10.19 13.46
N LYS A 38 -2.18 10.14 14.57
CA LYS A 38 -3.54 9.58 14.60
C LYS A 38 -4.47 10.46 13.77
N GLU A 39 -5.44 9.83 13.10
CA GLU A 39 -6.48 10.54 12.32
C GLU A 39 -5.94 11.51 11.25
N THR A 40 -4.65 11.46 10.90
CA THR A 40 -4.02 12.49 10.06
C THR A 40 -4.72 12.71 8.72
N PHE A 41 -5.23 11.64 8.10
CA PHE A 41 -5.99 11.70 6.84
C PHE A 41 -7.40 11.11 7.01
N ALA A 42 -7.96 11.13 8.22
CA ALA A 42 -9.32 10.66 8.44
C ALA A 42 -10.32 11.50 7.63
N GLU A 43 -11.39 10.87 7.13
CA GLU A 43 -12.47 11.46 6.33
C GLU A 43 -12.00 12.17 5.03
N CYS A 44 -10.79 11.84 4.53
CA CYS A 44 -10.32 12.24 3.20
C CYS A 44 -11.02 11.42 2.10
N SER A 45 -12.34 11.55 1.99
CA SER A 45 -13.19 10.72 1.13
C SER A 45 -12.91 10.85 -0.37
N GLY A 46 -12.27 11.93 -0.83
CA GLY A 46 -11.84 12.10 -2.22
C GLY A 46 -10.53 11.38 -2.58
N LEU A 47 -9.77 10.86 -1.61
CA LEU A 47 -8.45 10.29 -1.85
C LEU A 47 -8.57 8.95 -2.57
N THR A 48 -8.12 8.86 -3.82
CA THR A 48 -8.38 7.68 -4.67
C THR A 48 -7.31 6.61 -4.61
N SER A 49 -6.07 7.00 -4.31
CA SER A 49 -4.91 6.12 -4.22
C SER A 49 -3.97 6.60 -3.11
N LEU A 50 -3.36 5.64 -2.42
CA LEU A 50 -2.42 5.89 -1.34
C LEU A 50 -1.21 4.97 -1.48
N THR A 51 -0.03 5.56 -1.59
CA THR A 51 1.24 4.85 -1.40
C THR A 51 1.85 5.29 -0.08
N ILE A 52 1.95 4.37 0.87
CA ILE A 52 2.64 4.63 2.14
C ILE A 52 4.15 4.62 1.85
N PRO A 53 4.91 5.64 2.29
CA PRO A 53 6.36 5.67 2.09
C PRO A 53 7.05 4.47 2.76
N SER A 54 8.11 3.96 2.13
CA SER A 54 8.88 2.83 2.66
C SER A 54 9.53 3.08 4.02
N GLY A 55 9.72 4.34 4.42
CA GLY A 55 10.24 4.74 5.74
C GLY A 55 9.22 4.70 6.87
N VAL A 56 7.93 4.53 6.57
CA VAL A 56 6.88 4.47 7.59
C VAL A 56 6.84 3.06 8.19
N THR A 57 7.11 2.97 9.49
CA THR A 57 7.10 1.70 10.24
C THR A 57 5.78 1.45 10.96
N SER A 58 4.98 2.50 11.20
CA SER A 58 3.69 2.39 11.90
C SER A 58 2.61 3.24 11.25
N ILE A 59 1.46 2.63 11.03
CA ILE A 59 0.20 3.31 10.67
C ILE A 59 -0.60 3.45 11.96
N ARG A 60 -0.86 4.68 12.43
CA ARG A 60 -1.51 4.91 13.72
C ARG A 60 -3.04 4.72 13.64
N SER A 61 -3.69 4.73 14.79
CA SER A 61 -5.15 4.58 14.87
C SER A 61 -5.87 5.61 14.00
N GLN A 62 -6.88 5.13 13.26
CA GLN A 62 -7.77 5.93 12.41
C GLN A 62 -7.06 6.80 11.34
N THR A 63 -5.77 6.55 11.03
CA THR A 63 -4.98 7.42 10.14
C THR A 63 -5.66 7.69 8.79
N PHE A 64 -6.32 6.69 8.21
CA PHE A 64 -7.04 6.76 6.94
C PHE A 64 -8.51 6.35 7.08
N SER A 65 -9.08 6.43 8.29
CA SER A 65 -10.50 6.12 8.50
C SER A 65 -11.39 7.00 7.62
N GLY A 66 -12.47 6.47 7.04
CA GLY A 66 -13.41 7.22 6.21
C GLY A 66 -12.89 7.63 4.82
N CYS A 67 -11.73 7.14 4.38
CA CYS A 67 -11.20 7.38 3.02
C CYS A 67 -11.98 6.57 1.96
N LYS A 68 -13.27 6.88 1.78
CA LYS A 68 -14.21 6.12 0.93
C LYS A 68 -13.84 6.06 -0.55
N GLY A 69 -13.12 7.05 -1.06
CA GLY A 69 -12.62 7.07 -2.44
C GLY A 69 -11.42 6.16 -2.68
N LEU A 70 -10.78 5.65 -1.62
CA LEU A 70 -9.53 4.90 -1.72
C LEU A 70 -9.78 3.54 -2.35
N THR A 71 -9.33 3.36 -3.59
CA THR A 71 -9.58 2.13 -4.36
C THR A 71 -8.47 1.10 -4.22
N SER A 72 -7.23 1.57 -4.01
CA SER A 72 -6.06 0.71 -3.85
C SER A 72 -5.18 1.18 -2.70
N LEU A 73 -4.74 0.21 -1.90
CA LEU A 73 -3.84 0.39 -0.77
C LEU A 73 -2.58 -0.47 -0.95
N THR A 74 -1.42 0.14 -0.71
CA THR A 74 -0.15 -0.59 -0.61
C THR A 74 0.43 -0.45 0.80
N ILE A 75 0.67 -1.58 1.47
CA ILE A 75 1.31 -1.69 2.77
C ILE A 75 2.76 -2.18 2.55
N PRO A 76 3.77 -1.29 2.65
CA PRO A 76 5.15 -1.64 2.31
C PRO A 76 5.80 -2.55 3.35
N PHE A 77 6.90 -3.21 2.96
CA PHE A 77 7.62 -4.20 3.78
C PHE A 77 8.02 -3.68 5.17
N GLY A 78 8.33 -2.39 5.29
CA GLY A 78 8.79 -1.76 6.53
C GLY A 78 7.70 -1.57 7.61
N VAL A 79 6.42 -1.77 7.29
CA VAL A 79 5.33 -1.59 8.26
C VAL A 79 5.32 -2.72 9.27
N THR A 80 5.58 -2.39 10.54
CA THR A 80 5.59 -3.33 11.67
C THR A 80 4.35 -3.23 12.55
N SER A 81 3.54 -2.17 12.42
CA SER A 81 2.30 -2.02 13.18
C SER A 81 1.21 -1.22 12.45
N ILE A 82 -0.04 -1.66 12.60
CA ILE A 82 -1.24 -1.02 12.06
C ILE A 82 -2.25 -0.82 13.20
N GLY A 83 -2.58 0.42 13.51
CA GLY A 83 -3.41 0.80 14.64
C GLY A 83 -4.89 0.47 14.46
N LYS A 84 -5.64 0.57 15.57
CA LYS A 84 -7.09 0.37 15.61
C LYS A 84 -7.79 1.26 14.56
N GLU A 85 -8.73 0.69 13.80
CA GLU A 85 -9.58 1.42 12.85
C GLU A 85 -8.79 2.20 11.76
N ALA A 86 -7.52 1.86 11.51
CA ALA A 86 -6.64 2.63 10.62
C ALA A 86 -7.19 2.85 9.21
N PHE A 87 -7.98 1.91 8.70
CA PHE A 87 -8.65 1.93 7.39
C PHE A 87 -10.15 1.66 7.51
N GLN A 88 -10.74 1.98 8.66
CA GLN A 88 -12.18 1.83 8.87
C GLN A 88 -12.95 2.64 7.81
N ASP A 89 -14.08 2.12 7.32
CA ASP A 89 -14.98 2.76 6.35
C ASP A 89 -14.30 3.19 5.04
N CYS A 90 -13.19 2.54 4.67
CA CYS A 90 -12.57 2.65 3.34
C CYS A 90 -13.33 1.79 2.31
N SER A 91 -14.63 2.05 2.15
CA SER A 91 -15.56 1.22 1.36
C SER A 91 -15.25 1.12 -0.12
N GLY A 92 -14.42 2.02 -0.67
CA GLY A 92 -14.01 2.00 -2.07
C GLY A 92 -12.88 1.02 -2.39
N LEU A 93 -12.26 0.40 -1.37
CA LEU A 93 -11.13 -0.50 -1.59
C LEU A 93 -11.56 -1.72 -2.41
N THR A 94 -10.83 -1.96 -3.50
CA THR A 94 -10.98 -3.15 -4.34
C THR A 94 -9.71 -4.00 -4.35
N SER A 95 -8.57 -3.44 -3.98
CA SER A 95 -7.29 -4.15 -3.94
C SER A 95 -6.37 -3.64 -2.83
N ILE A 96 -5.85 -4.57 -2.03
CA ILE A 96 -4.86 -4.30 -0.99
C ILE A 96 -3.62 -5.13 -1.26
N TYR A 97 -2.46 -4.49 -1.42
CA TYR A 97 -1.18 -5.15 -1.61
C TYR A 97 -0.37 -5.08 -0.31
N VAL A 98 -0.04 -6.26 0.23
CA VAL A 98 0.67 -6.40 1.50
C VAL A 98 2.05 -7.00 1.23
N TYR A 99 3.09 -6.33 1.71
CA TYR A 99 4.48 -6.75 1.51
C TYR A 99 5.19 -7.30 2.76
N PRO A 100 4.79 -7.00 4.01
CA PRO A 100 5.40 -7.65 5.18
C PRO A 100 5.25 -9.18 5.14
N GLU A 101 6.38 -9.90 5.18
CA GLU A 101 6.41 -11.37 5.24
C GLU A 101 6.00 -11.90 6.62
N LYS A 102 6.01 -11.04 7.64
CA LYS A 102 5.49 -11.32 8.98
C LYS A 102 4.33 -10.39 9.25
N ILE A 103 3.29 -10.91 9.91
CA ILE A 103 2.12 -10.15 10.32
C ILE A 103 2.56 -8.95 11.18
N PRO A 104 2.23 -7.70 10.77
CA PRO A 104 2.42 -6.53 11.61
C PRO A 104 1.62 -6.65 12.91
N ILE A 105 1.99 -5.90 13.95
CA ILE A 105 1.12 -5.78 15.13
C ILE A 105 -0.18 -5.10 14.72
N LEU A 106 -1.32 -5.78 14.87
CA LEU A 106 -2.63 -5.31 14.42
C LEU A 106 -3.47 -4.81 15.59
N GLY A 107 -4.03 -3.61 15.46
CA GLY A 107 -5.16 -3.15 16.25
C GLY A 107 -6.47 -3.77 15.79
N GLY A 108 -7.55 -3.55 16.53
CA GLY A 108 -8.86 -4.09 16.16
C GLY A 108 -9.59 -3.26 15.10
N ARG A 109 -10.49 -3.91 14.34
CA ARG A 109 -11.41 -3.28 13.38
C ARG A 109 -10.70 -2.49 12.29
N ILE A 110 -9.51 -2.93 11.86
CA ILE A 110 -8.67 -2.17 10.91
C ILE A 110 -9.43 -1.82 9.64
N PHE A 111 -10.21 -2.78 9.12
CA PHE A 111 -10.94 -2.67 7.85
C PHE A 111 -12.46 -2.72 8.02
N ASN A 112 -12.98 -2.48 9.23
CA ASN A 112 -14.43 -2.50 9.45
C ASN A 112 -15.12 -1.48 8.54
N GLY A 113 -16.17 -1.89 7.81
CA GLY A 113 -16.87 -1.02 6.85
C GLY A 113 -16.27 -1.00 5.45
N CYS A 114 -15.16 -1.71 5.20
CA CYS A 114 -14.68 -1.98 3.85
C CYS A 114 -15.55 -3.04 3.14
N ASP A 115 -15.53 -3.05 1.81
CA ASP A 115 -16.22 -4.09 1.03
C ASP A 115 -15.42 -5.40 1.04
N ALA A 116 -15.63 -6.20 2.08
CA ALA A 116 -14.95 -7.48 2.32
C ALA A 116 -15.08 -8.46 1.14
N LYS A 117 -16.18 -8.38 0.39
CA LYS A 117 -16.52 -9.31 -0.67
C LYS A 117 -15.88 -8.93 -2.00
N ASN A 118 -15.83 -7.64 -2.32
CA ASN A 118 -15.33 -7.17 -3.61
C ASN A 118 -13.87 -6.70 -3.56
N CYS A 119 -13.26 -6.64 -2.38
CA CYS A 119 -11.83 -6.35 -2.23
C CYS A 119 -10.98 -7.63 -2.21
N THR A 120 -9.89 -7.63 -2.98
CA THR A 120 -8.88 -8.70 -2.96
C THR A 120 -7.65 -8.25 -2.18
N VAL A 121 -7.19 -9.08 -1.24
CA VAL A 121 -5.94 -8.88 -0.51
C VAL A 121 -4.86 -9.74 -1.13
N TYR A 122 -3.79 -9.11 -1.62
CA TYR A 122 -2.61 -9.77 -2.14
C TYR A 122 -1.55 -9.84 -1.05
N VAL A 123 -1.13 -11.05 -0.67
CA VAL A 123 -0.17 -11.31 0.43
C VAL A 123 1.06 -12.08 -0.07
N PRO A 124 2.22 -12.00 0.60
CA PRO A 124 3.41 -12.74 0.17
C PRO A 124 3.18 -14.26 0.12
N LYS A 125 3.81 -14.93 -0.83
CA LYS A 125 3.74 -16.39 -0.96
C LYS A 125 4.17 -17.10 0.33
N GLY A 126 3.38 -18.08 0.78
CA GLY A 126 3.62 -18.83 2.01
C GLY A 126 3.08 -18.15 3.28
N THR A 127 2.33 -17.05 3.15
CA THR A 127 1.78 -16.29 4.29
C THR A 127 0.25 -16.29 4.33
N TYR A 128 -0.41 -17.00 3.41
CA TYR A 128 -1.88 -17.04 3.32
C TYR A 128 -2.55 -17.34 4.66
N ASP A 129 -2.17 -18.42 5.34
CA ASP A 129 -2.82 -18.85 6.59
C ASP A 129 -2.65 -17.83 7.72
N ASP A 130 -1.46 -17.24 7.83
CA ASP A 130 -1.16 -16.20 8.81
C ASP A 130 -2.02 -14.94 8.58
N TYR A 131 -2.12 -14.49 7.32
CA TYR A 131 -2.95 -13.34 6.98
C TYR A 131 -4.44 -13.65 7.09
N LYS A 132 -4.87 -14.85 6.71
CA LYS A 132 -6.27 -15.27 6.78
C LYS A 132 -6.78 -15.39 8.22
N SER A 133 -5.91 -15.74 9.17
CA SER A 133 -6.24 -15.80 10.60
C SER A 133 -6.12 -14.46 11.34
N SER A 134 -5.66 -13.41 10.66
CA SER A 134 -5.48 -12.06 11.22
C SER A 134 -6.66 -11.12 10.91
N GLU A 135 -6.55 -9.82 11.22
CA GLU A 135 -7.56 -8.80 10.81
C GLU A 135 -7.72 -8.69 9.27
N PHE A 136 -6.72 -9.12 8.48
CA PHE A 136 -6.85 -9.24 7.03
C PHE A 136 -7.81 -10.36 6.61
N GLY A 137 -8.06 -11.33 7.51
CA GLY A 137 -9.05 -12.38 7.34
C GLY A 137 -10.49 -11.88 7.20
N TYR A 138 -10.72 -10.59 7.52
CA TYR A 138 -11.96 -9.86 7.24
C TYR A 138 -12.39 -9.95 5.78
N PHE A 139 -11.44 -9.99 4.85
CA PHE A 139 -11.71 -10.07 3.42
C PHE A 139 -11.98 -11.52 2.98
N GLU A 140 -12.95 -11.68 2.08
CA GLU A 140 -13.33 -12.99 1.53
C GLU A 140 -12.27 -13.50 0.54
N ASN A 141 -11.63 -12.58 -0.20
CA ASN A 141 -10.63 -12.91 -1.22
C ASN A 141 -9.22 -12.55 -0.75
N ILE A 142 -8.41 -13.58 -0.49
CA ILE A 142 -6.98 -13.44 -0.24
C ILE A 142 -6.23 -14.28 -1.27
N VAL A 143 -5.24 -13.67 -1.91
CA VAL A 143 -4.45 -14.30 -2.98
C VAL A 143 -2.97 -14.12 -2.65
N GLU A 144 -2.22 -15.21 -2.73
CA GLU A 144 -0.76 -15.13 -2.60
C GLU A 144 -0.11 -14.62 -3.88
N PHE A 145 0.97 -13.86 -3.74
CA PHE A 145 1.83 -13.46 -4.85
C PHE A 145 3.31 -13.60 -4.49
N ASP A 146 4.16 -13.77 -5.49
CA ASP A 146 5.61 -13.72 -5.31
C ASP A 146 6.06 -12.27 -5.05
N ALA A 147 6.00 -11.87 -3.78
CA ALA A 147 6.45 -10.55 -3.32
C ALA A 147 7.98 -10.40 -3.36
N THR A 148 8.73 -11.48 -3.60
CA THR A 148 10.20 -11.44 -3.56
C THR A 148 10.75 -10.58 -4.71
N GLY A 149 11.38 -9.46 -4.34
CA GLY A 149 12.19 -8.63 -5.24
C GLY A 149 11.72 -7.20 -5.46
N ILE A 150 10.47 -6.83 -5.12
CA ILE A 150 9.90 -5.52 -5.49
C ILE A 150 10.63 -4.32 -4.81
N ASP A 151 11.26 -4.55 -3.66
CA ASP A 151 11.98 -3.52 -2.89
C ASP A 151 13.53 -3.64 -2.95
N LYS A 152 14.09 -4.62 -3.67
CA LYS A 152 15.55 -4.69 -3.90
C LYS A 152 15.92 -4.05 -5.24
N VAL A 153 16.30 -2.79 -5.19
CA VAL A 153 17.10 -2.17 -6.25
C VAL A 153 18.50 -2.77 -6.19
N THR A 154 18.73 -3.84 -6.94
CA THR A 154 20.09 -4.23 -7.33
C THR A 154 20.36 -3.62 -8.72
N THR A 155 21.57 -3.15 -8.96
CA THR A 155 22.00 -2.65 -10.27
C THR A 155 22.99 -3.65 -10.85
N SER A 156 22.50 -4.64 -11.58
CA SER A 156 23.35 -5.37 -12.52
C SER A 156 23.07 -4.91 -13.95
N ILE A 157 24.14 -4.78 -14.72
CA ILE A 157 24.14 -4.40 -16.14
C ILE A 157 24.01 -5.62 -17.07
N ASP A 158 24.11 -6.84 -16.53
CA ASP A 158 24.09 -8.10 -17.31
C ASP A 158 22.82 -8.95 -17.10
N ALA A 159 21.83 -8.43 -16.36
CA ALA A 159 20.67 -9.21 -15.98
C ALA A 159 19.63 -9.28 -17.12
N LYS A 160 19.18 -10.50 -17.45
CA LYS A 160 18.14 -10.74 -18.44
C LYS A 160 16.76 -10.57 -17.79
N GLU A 161 15.81 -9.99 -18.51
CA GLU A 161 14.41 -9.96 -18.09
C GLU A 161 13.87 -11.39 -17.93
N VAL A 162 13.25 -11.68 -16.78
CA VAL A 162 12.67 -13.00 -16.44
C VAL A 162 11.16 -12.93 -16.46
N SER A 163 10.59 -11.86 -15.91
CA SER A 163 9.15 -11.63 -15.92
C SER A 163 8.81 -10.15 -15.83
N ARG A 164 7.63 -9.81 -16.31
CA ARG A 164 7.10 -8.45 -16.33
C ARG A 164 5.67 -8.45 -15.81
N TYR A 165 5.30 -7.37 -15.14
CA TYR A 165 3.98 -7.18 -14.56
C TYR A 165 3.52 -5.73 -14.77
N PHE A 166 2.22 -5.54 -14.81
CA PHE A 166 1.62 -4.24 -14.54
C PHE A 166 1.87 -3.85 -13.07
N VAL A 167 1.72 -2.57 -12.75
CA VAL A 167 1.77 -2.08 -11.35
C VAL A 167 0.74 -2.74 -10.43
N ASN A 168 -0.35 -3.26 -11.00
CA ASN A 168 -1.38 -4.01 -10.27
C ASN A 168 -1.01 -5.48 -10.05
N GLY A 169 0.22 -5.89 -10.40
CA GLY A 169 0.71 -7.26 -10.22
C GLY A 169 0.28 -8.26 -11.30
N GLN A 170 -0.56 -7.86 -12.27
CA GLN A 170 -0.92 -8.74 -13.37
C GLN A 170 0.30 -9.01 -14.27
N ARG A 171 0.58 -10.28 -14.54
CA ARG A 171 1.69 -10.69 -15.40
C ARG A 171 1.49 -10.25 -16.85
N LEU A 172 2.55 -9.75 -17.45
CA LEU A 172 2.66 -9.33 -18.84
C LEU A 172 3.45 -10.35 -19.65
N THR A 173 3.01 -10.63 -20.87
CA THR A 173 3.71 -11.51 -21.83
C THR A 173 4.65 -10.73 -22.77
N ALA A 174 4.48 -9.41 -22.84
CA ALA A 174 5.30 -8.48 -23.60
C ALA A 174 5.27 -7.09 -22.93
N PRO A 175 6.20 -6.17 -23.28
CA PRO A 175 6.12 -4.78 -22.83
C PRO A 175 4.76 -4.15 -23.20
N ALA A 176 4.04 -3.65 -22.20
CA ALA A 176 2.79 -2.93 -22.39
C ALA A 176 3.00 -1.43 -22.13
N LYS A 177 2.29 -0.58 -22.87
CA LYS A 177 2.33 0.87 -22.70
C LYS A 177 1.97 1.25 -21.25
N GLY A 178 2.78 2.11 -20.65
CA GLY A 178 2.63 2.52 -19.25
C GLY A 178 3.74 2.00 -18.34
N LEU A 179 3.46 1.98 -17.03
CA LEU A 179 4.44 1.58 -16.01
C LEU A 179 4.44 0.07 -15.81
N ASN A 180 5.57 -0.56 -16.10
CA ASN A 180 5.80 -1.98 -15.93
C ASN A 180 6.76 -2.23 -14.76
N ILE A 181 6.54 -3.33 -14.04
CA ILE A 181 7.44 -3.87 -13.03
C ILE A 181 8.18 -5.05 -13.66
N VAL A 182 9.51 -4.97 -13.77
CA VAL A 182 10.33 -5.96 -14.47
C VAL A 182 11.26 -6.65 -13.48
N LYS A 183 11.18 -7.98 -13.40
CA LYS A 183 12.08 -8.84 -12.62
C LYS A 183 13.18 -9.37 -13.53
N TYR A 184 14.43 -9.27 -13.10
CA TYR A 184 15.58 -9.75 -13.87
C TYR A 184 16.25 -10.98 -13.22
N SER A 185 17.12 -11.64 -13.98
CA SER A 185 17.77 -12.91 -13.62
C SER A 185 18.73 -12.83 -12.44
N ASP A 186 19.17 -11.63 -12.08
CA ASP A 186 19.98 -11.34 -10.90
C ASP A 186 19.13 -11.09 -9.62
N GLY A 187 17.81 -11.21 -9.74
CA GLY A 187 16.86 -10.98 -8.65
C GLY A 187 16.42 -9.53 -8.49
N THR A 188 16.88 -8.60 -9.35
CA THR A 188 16.44 -7.20 -9.32
C THR A 188 15.01 -7.02 -9.77
N VAL A 189 14.35 -5.99 -9.24
CA VAL A 189 13.11 -5.47 -9.82
C VAL A 189 13.28 -3.99 -10.17
N LYS A 190 12.88 -3.63 -11.39
CA LYS A 190 12.91 -2.23 -11.87
C LYS A 190 11.52 -1.79 -12.34
N LYS A 191 11.20 -0.53 -12.05
CA LYS A 191 10.10 0.21 -12.66
C LYS A 191 10.54 0.68 -14.05
N VAL A 192 9.88 0.22 -15.10
CA VAL A 192 10.20 0.54 -16.50
C VAL A 192 9.00 1.20 -17.15
N VAL A 193 9.16 2.46 -17.58
CA VAL A 193 8.14 3.16 -18.38
C VAL A 193 8.30 2.76 -19.84
N VAL A 194 7.23 2.23 -20.43
CA VAL A 194 7.18 1.89 -21.86
C VAL A 194 6.28 2.91 -22.55
N GLN A 195 6.85 3.64 -23.51
CA GLN A 195 6.17 4.67 -24.29
C GLN A 195 5.28 4.07 -25.38
#